data_AF-A0A846NQ20-F1
#
_entry.id   AF-A0A846NQ20-F1
#
_cell.length_a   1.000
_cell.length_b   1.000
_cell.length_c   1.000
_cell.angle_alpha   90.00
_cell.angle_beta   90.00
_cell.angle_gamma   90.00
#
_symmetry.space_group_name_H-M   'P 1'
#
loop_
_entity.id
_entity.type
_entity.pdbx_description
1 polymer ?
#
loop_
_entity_poly.entity_id
_entity_poly.type
_entity_poly.pdbx_seq_one_letter_code
_entity_poly.pdbx_strand_id
1 'polypeptide(L)'
;MKNEKLSDEEFWNERNGVLRLWRTGKEIDIDEAIEYHRNLPLGRRGVLAYNKAREVGIPLAMPRGGWALLEQEIEFVKYMREVGQADLMAISVDTYTRRGQYEQAEKAVEESRKIG
;
A
#
# COMPACT_ATOMS: atom_id res chain seq x y z
N MET A 1 -10.39 -11.80 22.74
CA MET A 1 -9.13 -11.58 21.99
C MET A 1 -7.99 -12.03 22.90
N LYS A 2 -7.09 -12.90 22.42
CA LYS A 2 -5.90 -13.35 23.15
C LYS A 2 -4.65 -12.88 22.42
N ASN A 3 -3.55 -12.67 23.14
CA ASN A 3 -2.26 -12.31 22.55
C ASN A 3 -1.49 -13.59 22.15
N GLU A 4 -2.03 -14.32 21.19
CA GLU A 4 -1.48 -15.58 20.69
C GLU A 4 -1.43 -15.54 19.17
N LYS A 5 -0.43 -16.20 18.57
CA LYS A 5 -0.34 -16.34 17.12
C LYS A 5 -1.49 -17.23 16.64
N LEU A 6 -2.22 -16.77 15.62
CA LEU A 6 -3.22 -17.60 14.93
C LEU A 6 -2.55 -18.87 14.38
N SER A 7 -3.26 -19.99 14.45
CA SER A 7 -2.93 -21.17 13.67
C SER A 7 -3.05 -20.88 12.17
N ASP A 8 -2.38 -21.69 11.34
CA ASP A 8 -2.46 -21.52 9.90
C ASP A 8 -3.91 -21.66 9.40
N GLU A 9 -4.66 -22.63 9.93
CA GLU A 9 -6.08 -22.83 9.59
C GLU A 9 -6.92 -21.59 9.89
N GLU A 10 -6.80 -21.03 11.10
CA GLU A 10 -7.52 -19.80 11.48
C GLU A 10 -7.15 -18.65 10.54
N PHE A 11 -5.86 -18.46 10.25
CA PHE A 11 -5.39 -17.41 9.36
C PHE A 11 -5.95 -17.57 7.93
N TRP A 12 -5.91 -18.77 7.36
CA TRP A 12 -6.43 -19.02 6.01
C TRP A 12 -7.95 -18.85 5.94
N ASN A 13 -8.67 -19.25 6.98
CA ASN A 13 -10.12 -19.05 7.08
C ASN A 13 -10.48 -17.55 7.11
N GLU A 14 -9.78 -16.76 7.93
CA GLU A 14 -9.98 -15.30 7.99
C GLU A 14 -9.65 -14.62 6.67
N ARG A 15 -8.53 -14.98 6.04
CA ARG A 15 -8.15 -14.43 4.72
C ARG A 15 -9.23 -14.67 3.67
N ASN A 16 -9.81 -15.87 3.64
CA ASN A 16 -10.90 -16.19 2.72
C ASN A 16 -12.10 -15.26 2.92
N GLY A 17 -12.41 -14.91 4.17
CA GLY A 17 -13.42 -13.89 4.51
C GLY A 17 -13.04 -12.51 3.96
N VAL A 18 -11.82 -12.05 4.25
CA VAL A 18 -11.32 -10.72 3.86
C VAL A 18 -11.29 -10.53 2.33
N LEU A 19 -10.81 -11.53 1.58
CA LEU A 19 -10.72 -11.46 0.12
C LEU A 19 -12.08 -11.37 -0.59
N ARG A 20 -13.18 -11.70 0.11
CA ARG A 20 -14.54 -11.55 -0.42
C ARG A 20 -15.16 -10.17 -0.16
N LEU A 21 -14.52 -9.31 0.64
CA LEU A 21 -15.06 -8.00 1.00
C LEU A 21 -15.15 -7.04 -0.19
N TRP A 22 -14.31 -7.21 -1.21
CA TRP A 22 -14.35 -6.40 -2.43
C TRP A 22 -13.91 -7.19 -3.65
N ARG A 23 -14.36 -6.78 -4.84
CA ARG A 23 -14.14 -7.50 -6.11
C ARG A 23 -12.67 -7.75 -6.45
N THR A 24 -11.78 -6.82 -6.08
CA THR A 24 -10.33 -6.92 -6.34
C THR A 24 -9.64 -7.96 -5.46
N GLY A 25 -10.28 -8.46 -4.40
CA GLY A 25 -9.73 -9.58 -3.62
C GLY A 25 -9.59 -10.87 -4.44
N LYS A 26 -10.30 -10.99 -5.58
CA LYS A 26 -10.14 -12.10 -6.54
C LYS A 26 -8.83 -12.04 -7.32
N GLU A 27 -8.15 -10.89 -7.33
CA GLU A 27 -6.89 -10.69 -8.05
C GLU A 27 -5.67 -11.12 -7.21
N ILE A 28 -5.88 -11.48 -5.94
CA ILE A 28 -4.81 -11.83 -5.01
C ILE A 28 -4.50 -13.33 -5.08
N ASP A 29 -3.35 -13.66 -5.65
CA ASP A 29 -2.69 -14.96 -5.52
C ASP A 29 -1.49 -14.80 -4.57
N ILE A 30 -1.44 -15.60 -3.50
CA ILE A 30 -0.40 -15.46 -2.49
C ILE A 30 0.97 -15.98 -2.95
N ASP A 31 0.99 -17.02 -3.77
CA ASP A 31 2.24 -17.61 -4.26
C ASP A 31 2.88 -16.67 -5.30
N GLU A 32 2.05 -16.08 -6.16
CA GLU A 32 2.47 -15.02 -7.08
C GLU A 32 2.99 -13.80 -6.31
N ALA A 33 2.26 -13.31 -5.31
CA ALA A 33 2.66 -12.14 -4.55
C ALA A 33 3.99 -12.35 -3.80
N ILE A 34 4.19 -13.55 -3.23
CA ILE A 34 5.46 -13.93 -2.59
C ILE A 34 6.60 -13.85 -3.61
N GLU A 35 6.41 -14.40 -4.80
CA GLU A 35 7.44 -14.41 -5.84
C GLU A 35 7.72 -13.01 -6.39
N TYR A 36 6.68 -12.19 -6.61
CA TYR A 36 6.81 -10.78 -6.98
C TYR A 36 7.66 -10.01 -5.96
N HIS A 37 7.39 -10.18 -4.66
CA HIS A 37 8.15 -9.51 -3.60
C HIS A 37 9.57 -10.04 -3.45
N ARG A 38 9.83 -11.33 -3.70
CA ARG A 38 11.19 -11.90 -3.73
C ARG A 38 12.03 -11.32 -4.86
N ASN A 39 11.43 -11.04 -6.01
CA ASN A 39 12.11 -10.48 -7.18
C ASN A 39 12.20 -8.96 -7.19
N LEU A 40 11.55 -8.28 -6.24
CA LEU A 40 11.58 -6.82 -6.15
C LEU A 40 13.02 -6.32 -5.91
N PRO A 41 13.54 -5.35 -6.70
CA PRO A 41 14.88 -4.80 -6.51
C PRO A 41 15.11 -4.30 -5.09
N LEU A 42 16.33 -4.49 -4.54
CA LEU A 42 16.64 -4.12 -3.16
C LEU A 42 16.34 -2.65 -2.84
N GLY A 43 16.63 -1.75 -3.79
CA GLY A 43 16.34 -0.31 -3.65
C GLY A 43 14.85 0.05 -3.61
N ARG A 44 13.95 -0.91 -3.84
CA ARG A 44 12.49 -0.75 -3.71
C ARG A 44 11.92 -1.43 -2.46
N ARG A 45 12.78 -1.98 -1.59
CA ARG A 45 12.37 -2.61 -0.32
C ARG A 45 12.57 -1.63 0.83
N GLY A 46 11.50 -0.97 1.27
CA GLY A 46 11.55 0.06 2.31
C GLY A 46 12.19 -0.38 3.63
N VAL A 47 12.05 -1.66 4.01
CA VAL A 47 12.68 -2.23 5.22
C VAL A 47 14.20 -2.14 5.19
N LEU A 48 14.82 -2.27 4.01
CA LEU A 48 16.28 -2.19 3.88
C LEU A 48 16.77 -0.75 4.06
N ALA A 49 16.06 0.22 3.48
CA ALA A 49 16.35 1.64 3.68
C ALA A 49 16.22 2.03 5.16
N TYR A 50 15.14 1.59 5.82
CA TYR A 50 14.92 1.83 7.25
C TYR A 50 16.03 1.22 8.11
N ASN A 51 16.38 -0.06 7.88
CA ASN A 51 17.42 -0.73 8.65
C ASN A 51 18.78 -0.05 8.49
N LYS A 52 19.14 0.32 7.27
CA LYS A 52 20.39 1.05 6.97
C LYS A 52 20.41 2.41 7.67
N ALA A 53 19.34 3.19 7.59
CA ALA A 53 19.27 4.50 8.22
C ALA A 53 19.40 4.42 9.75
N ARG A 54 18.76 3.42 10.35
CA ARG A 54 18.88 3.13 11.78
C ARG A 54 20.31 2.73 12.17
N GLU A 55 20.98 1.91 11.37
CA GLU A 55 22.37 1.48 11.61
C GLU A 55 23.34 2.66 11.57
N VAL A 56 23.21 3.55 10.59
CA VAL A 56 24.12 4.69 10.40
C VAL A 56 23.68 5.97 11.14
N GLY A 57 22.52 5.93 11.82
CA GLY A 57 22.03 7.02 12.66
C GLY A 57 21.54 8.24 11.89
N ILE A 58 20.97 8.07 10.68
CA ILE A 58 20.46 9.18 9.86
C ILE A 58 18.92 9.21 9.84
N PRO A 59 18.30 10.40 9.79
CA PRO A 59 16.86 10.52 9.56
C PRO A 59 16.50 10.15 8.12
N LEU A 60 15.24 9.74 7.90
CA LEU A 60 14.66 9.53 6.58
C LEU A 60 13.52 10.51 6.33
N ALA A 61 13.50 11.13 5.16
CA ALA A 61 12.39 11.92 4.67
C ALA A 61 11.33 10.99 4.06
N MET A 62 10.12 11.03 4.63
CA MET A 62 8.98 10.23 4.17
C MET A 62 7.73 11.12 4.02
N PRO A 63 7.56 11.80 2.86
CA PRO A 63 6.34 12.55 2.58
C PRO A 63 5.13 11.63 2.53
N ARG A 64 3.96 12.23 2.77
CA ARG A 64 2.66 11.58 2.67
C ARG A 64 1.84 12.31 1.61
N GLY A 65 1.26 11.55 0.70
CA GLY A 65 0.32 12.04 -0.31
C GLY A 65 -0.65 10.93 -0.67
N GLY A 66 -1.76 11.27 -1.30
CA GLY A 66 -2.81 10.32 -1.67
C GLY A 66 -3.82 10.99 -2.59
N TRP A 67 -3.90 10.54 -3.84
CA TRP A 67 -4.86 11.02 -4.83
C TRP A 67 -5.87 9.94 -5.19
N ALA A 68 -7.07 10.37 -5.61
CA ALA A 68 -8.10 9.45 -6.08
C ALA A 68 -7.71 8.78 -7.42
N LEU A 69 -7.02 9.53 -8.29
CA LEU A 69 -6.61 9.02 -9.60
C LEU A 69 -5.20 8.43 -9.54
N LEU A 70 -5.06 7.22 -10.10
CA LEU A 70 -3.79 6.48 -10.11
C LEU A 70 -2.69 7.27 -10.83
N GLU A 71 -3.03 7.97 -11.91
CA GLU A 71 -2.07 8.73 -12.71
C GLU A 71 -1.48 9.90 -11.90
N GLN A 72 -2.31 10.60 -11.12
CA GLN A 72 -1.90 11.68 -10.22
C GLN A 72 -1.02 11.13 -9.07
N GLU A 73 -1.38 9.98 -8.50
CA GLU A 73 -0.57 9.31 -7.47
C GLU A 73 0.81 8.94 -8.02
N ILE A 74 0.88 8.36 -9.24
CA ILE A 74 2.14 8.00 -9.90
C ILE A 74 2.99 9.24 -10.17
N GLU A 75 2.39 10.32 -10.67
CA GLU A 75 3.08 11.57 -10.93
C GLU A 75 3.69 12.15 -9.64
N PHE A 76 2.91 12.19 -8.57
CA PHE A 76 3.39 12.64 -7.26
C PHE A 76 4.56 11.80 -6.74
N VAL A 77 4.42 10.46 -6.78
CA VAL A 77 5.48 9.56 -6.31
C VAL A 77 6.77 9.75 -7.11
N LYS A 78 6.67 9.93 -8.44
CA LYS A 78 7.83 10.23 -9.28
C LYS A 78 8.45 11.59 -8.94
N TYR A 79 7.63 12.62 -8.80
CA TYR A 79 8.09 13.96 -8.44
C TYR A 79 8.81 13.98 -7.08
N MET A 80 8.24 13.33 -6.06
CA MET A 80 8.86 13.27 -4.74
C MET A 80 10.16 12.48 -4.75
N ARG A 81 10.28 11.44 -5.57
CA ARG A 81 11.53 10.70 -5.75
C ARG A 81 12.61 11.54 -6.46
N GLU A 82 12.25 12.24 -7.53
CA GLU A 82 13.21 12.89 -8.43
C GLU A 82 13.57 14.33 -8.00
N VAL A 83 12.57 15.10 -7.58
CA VAL A 83 12.72 16.50 -7.19
C VAL A 83 12.68 16.66 -5.67
N GLY A 84 11.72 16.00 -5.01
CA GLY A 84 11.56 16.07 -3.56
C GLY A 84 12.62 15.32 -2.76
N GLN A 85 13.43 14.49 -3.42
CA GLN A 85 14.50 13.66 -2.84
C GLN A 85 14.02 12.84 -1.63
N ALA A 86 12.80 12.32 -1.69
CA ALA A 86 12.22 11.49 -0.64
C ALA A 86 12.98 10.15 -0.54
N ASP A 87 13.36 9.75 0.67
CA ASP A 87 14.00 8.46 0.92
C ASP A 87 12.99 7.30 0.89
N LEU A 88 11.77 7.57 1.37
CA LEU A 88 10.64 6.64 1.42
C LEU A 88 9.37 7.35 0.97
N MET A 89 8.40 6.59 0.47
CA MET A 89 7.09 7.11 0.09
C MET A 89 6.00 6.45 0.91
N ALA A 90 5.08 7.26 1.46
CA ALA A 90 3.86 6.78 2.08
C ALA A 90 2.65 7.18 1.23
N ILE A 91 1.85 6.20 0.84
CA ILE A 91 0.58 6.38 0.13
C ILE A 91 -0.53 6.48 1.17
N SER A 92 -1.24 7.60 1.17
CA SER A 92 -2.32 7.89 2.10
C SER A 92 -3.63 7.38 1.54
N VAL A 93 -4.17 6.33 2.15
CA VAL A 93 -5.51 5.82 1.80
C VAL A 93 -6.60 6.81 2.19
N ASP A 94 -7.65 6.90 1.37
CA ASP A 94 -8.78 7.80 1.60
C ASP A 94 -9.66 7.37 2.78
N THR A 95 -10.51 8.29 3.25
CA THR A 95 -11.36 8.07 4.42
C THR A 95 -12.42 6.98 4.21
N TYR A 96 -12.94 6.79 2.99
CA TYR A 96 -13.91 5.74 2.71
C TYR A 96 -13.24 4.36 2.77
N THR A 97 -12.06 4.20 2.16
CA THR A 97 -11.30 2.95 2.24
C THR A 97 -10.97 2.58 3.69
N ARG A 98 -10.60 3.56 4.54
CA ARG A 98 -10.35 3.32 5.99
C ARG A 98 -11.56 2.79 6.75
N ARG A 99 -12.77 3.06 6.24
CA ARG A 99 -14.05 2.64 6.83
C ARG A 99 -14.65 1.41 6.15
N GLY A 100 -13.94 0.79 5.19
CA GLY A 100 -14.45 -0.32 4.39
C GLY A 100 -15.57 0.08 3.42
N GLN A 101 -15.67 1.37 3.09
CA GLN A 101 -16.72 1.97 2.25
C GLN A 101 -16.27 2.01 0.77
N TYR A 102 -15.98 0.85 0.19
CA TYR A 102 -15.33 0.76 -1.13
C TYR A 102 -16.20 1.28 -2.29
N GLU A 103 -17.53 1.16 -2.20
CA GLU A 103 -18.45 1.74 -3.19
C GLU A 103 -18.39 3.28 -3.19
N GLN A 104 -18.22 3.90 -2.01
CA GLN A 104 -18.06 5.34 -1.88
C GLN A 104 -16.70 5.79 -2.41
N ALA A 105 -15.65 4.99 -2.19
CA ALA A 105 -14.34 5.23 -2.79
C ALA A 105 -14.40 5.16 -4.33
N GLU A 106 -15.07 4.15 -4.90
CA GLU A 106 -15.24 4.02 -6.36
C GLU A 106 -16.01 5.21 -6.95
N LYS A 107 -17.11 5.64 -6.32
CA LYS A 107 -17.83 6.86 -6.72
C LYS A 107 -16.96 8.11 -6.67
N ALA A 108 -16.15 8.27 -5.62
CA ALA A 108 -15.24 9.40 -5.50
C ALA A 108 -14.19 9.40 -6.63
N VAL A 109 -13.66 8.24 -7.00
CA VAL A 109 -12.75 8.10 -8.16
C VAL A 109 -13.45 8.50 -9.46
N GLU A 110 -14.68 8.05 -9.68
CA GLU A 110 -15.46 8.42 -10.87
C GLU A 110 -15.75 9.94 -10.94
N GLU A 111 -16.06 10.56 -9.79
CA GLU A 111 -16.25 12.01 -9.70
C GLU A 111 -14.95 12.77 -9.97
N SER A 112 -13.82 12.34 -9.40
CA SER A 112 -12.51 12.93 -9.70
C SER A 112 -12.16 12.85 -11.19
N ARG A 113 -12.46 11.73 -11.87
CA ARG A 113 -12.24 11.61 -13.32
C ARG A 113 -13.05 12.63 -14.14
N LYS A 114 -14.21 13.07 -13.66
CA LYS A 114 -15.06 14.05 -14.35
C LYS A 114 -14.59 15.49 -14.17
N ILE A 115 -14.00 15.79 -13.00
CA ILE A 115 -13.59 17.14 -12.63
C ILE A 115 -12.17 17.45 -13.15
N GLY A 116 -11.35 16.41 -13.37
CA GLY A 116 -9.93 16.53 -13.73
C GLY A 116 -9.03 16.62 -12.50
#